data_AF-A0A661WDX7-F1
#
_entry.id   AF-A0A661WDX7-F1
#
_cell.length_a   1.000
_cell.length_b   1.000
_cell.length_c   1.000
_cell.angle_alpha   90.00
_cell.angle_beta   90.00
_cell.angle_gamma   90.00
#
_symmetry.space_group_name_H-M   'P 1'
#
loop_
_entity.id
_entity.type
_entity.pdbx_description
1 polymer ?
#
loop_
_entity_poly.entity_id
_entity_poly.type
_entity_poly.pdbx_seq_one_letter_code
_entity_poly.pdbx_strand_id
1 'polypeptide(L)'
;MKKFRNILLIAVFAVMLVGMVPTAVNAAGTFYCSTSVTTGGTGTLSDPWACSDATQLDTVINDQICDLYSGGDLYQLFPNSYRYHVVSWYSTTDCRVTATYDYAGYPPSTGVDLATPYVIGIVALVGVGLVAAGYVILRRRKQVAV
;
A
#
# COMPACT_ATOMS: atom_id res chain seq x y z
N MET A 1 -28.61 -28.94 17.81
CA MET A 1 -27.31 -28.82 18.52
C MET A 1 -26.07 -28.98 17.63
N LYS A 2 -25.98 -30.01 16.75
CA LYS A 2 -24.81 -30.19 15.85
C LYS A 2 -24.53 -29.01 14.91
N LYS A 3 -25.56 -28.35 14.37
CA LYS A 3 -25.41 -27.20 13.44
C LYS A 3 -24.76 -25.98 14.10
N PHE A 4 -25.13 -25.67 15.35
CA PHE A 4 -24.54 -24.55 16.11
C PHE A 4 -23.06 -24.78 16.44
N ARG A 5 -22.68 -26.02 16.78
CA ARG A 5 -21.28 -26.38 17.04
C ARG A 5 -20.39 -26.20 15.81
N ASN A 6 -20.90 -26.52 14.62
CA ASN A 6 -20.16 -26.35 13.38
C ASN A 6 -20.00 -24.87 13.00
N ILE A 7 -21.02 -24.04 13.24
CA ILE A 7 -20.95 -22.59 13.00
C ILE A 7 -19.93 -21.94 13.94
N LEU A 8 -19.93 -22.32 15.22
CA LEU A 8 -18.96 -21.82 16.20
C LEU A 8 -17.51 -22.18 15.81
N LEU A 9 -17.29 -23.42 15.35
CA LEU A 9 -15.96 -23.86 14.91
C LEU A 9 -15.48 -23.10 13.67
N ILE A 10 -16.36 -22.82 12.71
CA ILE A 10 -16.03 -22.01 11.53
C ILE A 10 -15.70 -20.57 11.95
N ALA A 11 -16.45 -20.00 12.89
CA ALA A 11 -16.20 -18.65 13.39
C ALA A 11 -14.85 -18.55 14.12
N VAL A 12 -14.51 -19.51 14.98
CA VAL A 12 -13.22 -19.55 15.67
C VAL A 12 -12.07 -19.74 14.68
N PHE A 13 -12.24 -20.61 13.69
CA PHE A 13 -11.24 -20.82 12.64
C PHE A 13 -11.03 -19.56 11.78
N ALA A 14 -12.10 -18.84 11.45
CA ALA A 14 -12.01 -17.57 10.73
C ALA A 14 -11.28 -16.49 11.55
N VAL A 15 -11.53 -16.39 12.86
CA VAL A 15 -10.83 -15.44 13.74
C VAL A 15 -9.35 -15.80 13.90
N MET A 16 -9.02 -17.09 14.02
CA MET A 16 -7.63 -17.55 14.05
C MET A 16 -6.90 -17.24 12.74
N LEU A 17 -7.54 -17.45 11.58
CA LEU A 17 -6.96 -17.09 10.29
C LEU A 17 -6.70 -15.59 10.15
N VAL A 18 -7.59 -14.74 10.67
CA VAL A 18 -7.40 -13.27 10.70
C VAL A 18 -6.23 -12.86 11.62
N GLY A 19 -6.03 -13.56 12.75
CA GLY A 19 -4.93 -13.29 13.68
C GLY A 19 -3.58 -13.87 13.27
N MET A 20 -3.54 -14.80 12.30
CA MET A 20 -2.32 -15.44 11.79
C MET A 20 -1.80 -14.82 10.49
N VAL A 21 -2.51 -13.87 9.89
CA VAL A 21 -1.90 -12.99 8.89
C VAL A 21 -0.89 -12.16 9.68
N PRO A 22 0.43 -12.23 9.39
CA PRO A 22 1.34 -11.20 9.87
C PRO A 22 0.66 -9.88 9.56
N THR A 23 0.64 -8.93 10.49
CA THR A 23 0.40 -7.54 10.11
C THR A 23 1.52 -7.21 9.14
N ALA A 24 1.33 -7.54 7.87
CA ALA A 24 2.12 -7.06 6.77
C ALA A 24 2.00 -5.56 6.97
N VAL A 25 3.06 -4.99 7.51
CA VAL A 25 3.21 -3.55 7.63
C VAL A 25 3.03 -3.12 6.19
N ASN A 26 1.84 -2.62 5.86
CA ASN A 26 1.57 -2.14 4.54
C ASN A 26 2.62 -1.05 4.35
N ALA A 27 3.62 -1.30 3.50
CA ALA A 27 4.49 -0.25 3.03
C ALA A 27 3.55 0.89 2.62
N ALA A 28 3.66 2.05 3.28
CA ALA A 28 2.71 3.15 3.06
C ALA A 28 2.73 3.65 1.61
N GLY A 29 3.79 3.33 0.89
CA GLY A 29 3.88 3.47 -0.54
C GLY A 29 5.33 3.62 -0.98
N THR A 30 5.45 4.20 -2.18
CA THR A 30 6.72 4.56 -2.79
C THR A 30 7.05 6.03 -2.51
N PHE A 31 8.27 6.27 -2.06
CA PHE A 31 8.85 7.56 -1.71
C PHE A 31 10.01 7.90 -2.63
N TYR A 32 10.25 9.19 -2.85
CA TYR A 32 11.28 9.66 -3.77
C TYR A 32 12.19 10.69 -3.12
N CYS A 33 13.50 10.47 -3.24
CA CYS A 33 14.51 11.43 -2.88
C CYS A 33 15.55 11.59 -3.99
N SER A 34 16.11 12.78 -4.14
CA SER A 34 17.11 13.07 -5.18
C SER A 34 18.39 13.63 -4.59
N THR A 35 19.53 13.22 -5.15
CA THR A 35 20.83 13.82 -4.83
C THR A 35 21.13 15.07 -5.65
N SER A 36 20.36 15.33 -6.72
CA SER A 36 20.56 16.48 -7.61
C SER A 36 19.81 17.74 -7.15
N VAL A 37 18.88 17.61 -6.20
CA VAL A 37 18.10 18.72 -5.66
C VAL A 37 18.73 19.16 -4.34
N THR A 38 18.95 20.46 -4.19
CA THR A 38 19.56 21.07 -2.99
C THR A 38 18.53 21.59 -1.98
N THR A 39 17.24 21.54 -2.31
CA THR A 39 16.11 22.00 -1.49
C THR A 39 15.03 20.93 -1.41
N GLY A 40 14.30 20.85 -0.30
CA GLY A 40 13.26 19.83 -0.12
C GLY A 40 12.09 19.95 -1.10
N GLY A 41 11.37 18.84 -1.28
CA GLY A 41 10.14 18.72 -2.07
C GLY A 41 9.04 17.97 -1.29
N THR A 42 8.01 17.49 -1.99
CA THR A 42 6.89 16.74 -1.40
C THR A 42 7.12 15.24 -1.29
N GLY A 43 8.21 14.71 -1.84
CA GLY A 43 8.55 13.28 -1.81
C GLY A 43 7.94 12.47 -2.95
N THR A 44 7.48 13.13 -4.01
CA THR A 44 6.92 12.50 -5.22
C THR A 44 7.97 12.38 -6.32
N LEU A 45 7.75 11.55 -7.34
CA LEU A 45 8.72 11.38 -8.43
C LEU A 45 9.05 12.69 -9.17
N SER A 46 8.05 13.56 -9.34
CA SER A 46 8.22 14.87 -9.99
C SER A 46 8.73 15.96 -9.05
N ASP A 47 8.63 15.75 -7.74
CA ASP A 47 9.02 16.70 -6.70
C ASP A 47 9.62 15.94 -5.50
N PRO A 48 10.82 15.36 -5.68
CA PRO A 48 11.46 14.49 -4.68
C PRO A 48 12.03 15.32 -3.53
N TRP A 49 12.24 14.67 -2.38
CA TRP A 49 13.00 15.30 -1.29
C TRP A 49 14.47 15.52 -1.70
N ALA A 50 15.16 16.41 -1.00
CA ALA A 50 16.61 16.56 -1.12
C ALA A 50 17.30 15.58 -0.16
N CYS A 51 18.03 14.61 -0.71
CA CYS A 51 18.92 13.71 0.04
C CYS A 51 20.29 13.71 -0.63
N SER A 52 20.86 14.91 -0.74
CA SER A 52 22.18 15.13 -1.34
C SER A 52 23.32 14.50 -0.52
N ASP A 53 23.07 14.25 0.77
CA ASP A 53 23.99 13.57 1.67
C ASP A 53 23.29 12.50 2.53
N ALA A 54 24.08 11.75 3.29
CA ALA A 54 23.60 10.66 4.13
C ALA A 54 22.76 11.16 5.32
N THR A 55 23.02 12.37 5.83
CA THR A 55 22.26 12.95 6.94
C THR A 55 20.85 13.28 6.49
N GLN A 56 20.71 13.93 5.34
CA GLN A 56 19.42 14.24 4.75
C GLN A 56 18.63 12.96 4.40
N LEU A 57 19.32 11.94 3.89
CA LEU A 57 18.71 10.63 3.63
C LEU A 57 18.16 10.00 4.91
N ASP A 58 18.95 10.01 5.98
CA ASP A 58 18.55 9.47 7.29
C ASP A 58 17.37 10.24 7.89
N THR A 59 17.37 11.58 7.79
CA THR A 59 16.23 12.42 8.20
C THR A 59 14.95 12.05 7.46
N VAL A 60 15.00 11.85 6.13
CA VAL A 60 13.81 11.44 5.37
C VAL A 60 13.32 10.07 5.80
N ILE A 61 14.22 9.11 6.00
CA ILE A 61 13.86 7.75 6.42
C ILE A 61 13.20 7.78 7.80
N ASN A 62 13.81 8.44 8.78
CA ASN A 62 13.32 8.41 10.16
C ASN A 62 12.07 9.31 10.32
N ASP A 63 12.15 10.58 9.95
CA ASP A 63 11.13 11.58 10.28
C ASP A 63 9.90 11.48 9.38
N GLN A 64 10.06 10.97 8.15
CA GLN A 64 8.94 10.84 7.21
C GLN A 64 8.50 9.38 7.12
N ILE A 65 9.37 8.50 6.63
CA ILE A 65 8.96 7.14 6.25
C ILE A 65 8.64 6.28 7.48
N CYS A 66 9.50 6.32 8.49
CA CYS A 66 9.31 5.53 9.71
C CYS A 66 8.23 6.14 10.60
N ASP A 67 8.36 7.42 10.95
CA ASP A 67 7.49 8.07 11.95
C ASP A 67 6.06 8.29 11.46
N LEU A 68 5.86 8.71 10.20
CA LEU A 68 4.51 9.04 9.69
C LEU A 68 3.86 7.87 8.96
N TYR A 69 4.67 7.07 8.28
CA TYR A 69 4.21 6.11 7.28
C TYR A 69 4.49 4.66 7.65
N SER A 70 5.14 4.40 8.78
CA SER A 70 5.43 3.04 9.26
C SER A 70 6.23 2.17 8.27
N GLY A 71 7.09 2.77 7.45
CA GLY A 71 7.92 2.05 6.47
C GLY A 71 7.43 2.19 5.02
N GLY A 72 8.22 1.64 4.10
CA GLY A 72 7.92 1.64 2.67
C GLY A 72 9.15 1.58 1.80
N ASP A 73 8.98 2.00 0.55
CA ASP A 73 9.97 1.90 -0.51
C ASP A 73 10.53 3.27 -0.82
N LEU A 74 11.83 3.48 -0.68
CA LEU A 74 12.47 4.77 -0.99
C LEU A 74 13.38 4.64 -2.21
N TYR A 75 13.08 5.41 -3.26
CA TYR A 75 13.95 5.59 -4.42
C TYR A 75 14.83 6.82 -4.25
N GLN A 76 16.14 6.62 -4.20
CA GLN A 76 17.15 7.67 -4.26
C GLN A 76 17.63 7.84 -5.72
N LEU A 77 17.39 9.00 -6.30
CA LEU A 77 17.61 9.31 -7.71
C LEU A 77 19.00 9.92 -7.93
N PHE A 78 19.71 9.40 -8.93
CA PHE A 78 21.01 9.88 -9.41
C PHE A 78 20.94 10.17 -10.92
N PRO A 79 21.93 10.85 -11.51
CA PRO A 79 22.04 10.91 -12.97
C PRO A 79 22.14 9.50 -13.58
N ASN A 80 21.15 9.12 -14.40
CA ASN A 80 21.06 7.84 -15.12
C ASN A 80 21.07 6.56 -14.26
N SER A 81 20.81 6.66 -12.96
CA SER A 81 20.72 5.50 -12.06
C SER A 81 19.85 5.83 -10.86
N TYR A 82 19.43 4.80 -10.14
CA TYR A 82 18.71 4.97 -8.88
C TYR A 82 19.08 3.86 -7.89
N ARG A 83 18.96 4.18 -6.62
CA ARG A 83 19.09 3.24 -5.51
C ARG A 83 17.73 3.03 -4.88
N TYR A 84 17.36 1.79 -4.68
CA TYR A 84 16.10 1.39 -4.06
C TYR A 84 16.39 0.90 -2.65
N HIS A 85 15.77 1.54 -1.67
CA HIS A 85 15.84 1.19 -0.26
C HIS A 85 14.50 0.62 0.21
N VAL A 86 14.56 -0.55 0.85
CA VAL A 86 13.42 -1.12 1.55
C VAL A 86 13.51 -0.68 3.00
N VAL A 87 12.56 0.13 3.46
CA VAL A 87 12.47 0.61 4.84
C VAL A 87 11.37 -0.15 5.56
N SER A 88 11.71 -0.86 6.62
CA SER A 88 10.73 -1.67 7.36
C SER A 88 11.07 -1.75 8.83
N TRP A 89 10.03 -1.93 9.65
CA TRP A 89 10.17 -2.19 11.08
C TRP A 89 10.71 -3.60 11.33
N TYR A 90 11.90 -3.68 11.92
CA TYR A 90 12.48 -4.93 12.40
C TYR A 90 11.93 -5.32 13.78
N SER A 91 11.56 -4.33 14.59
CA SER A 91 10.90 -4.51 15.88
C SER A 91 9.92 -3.36 16.13
N THR A 92 9.23 -3.32 17.28
CA THR A 92 8.29 -2.23 17.62
C THR A 92 8.96 -0.86 17.80
N THR A 93 10.29 -0.80 17.90
CA THR A 93 11.05 0.43 18.13
C THR A 93 12.24 0.59 17.19
N ASP A 94 12.38 -0.27 16.19
CA ASP A 94 13.51 -0.27 15.26
C ASP A 94 12.99 -0.29 13.82
N CYS A 95 12.90 0.90 13.23
CA CYS A 95 12.65 1.10 11.81
C CYS A 95 13.96 1.40 11.12
N ARG A 96 14.28 0.64 10.07
CA ARG A 96 15.55 0.78 9.37
C ARG A 96 15.44 0.34 7.92
N VAL A 97 16.46 0.71 7.15
CA VAL A 97 16.70 0.13 5.83
C VAL A 97 17.09 -1.33 6.00
N THR A 98 16.28 -2.26 5.48
CA THR A 98 16.54 -3.70 5.55
C THR A 98 17.16 -4.27 4.28
N ALA A 99 16.96 -3.59 3.15
CA ALA A 99 17.63 -3.93 1.91
C ALA A 99 17.93 -2.69 1.08
N THR A 100 18.96 -2.77 0.25
CA THR A 100 19.36 -1.71 -0.67
C THR A 100 19.83 -2.34 -1.97
N TYR A 101 19.33 -1.80 -3.08
CA TYR A 101 19.60 -2.30 -4.43
C TYR A 101 19.96 -1.14 -5.35
N ASP A 102 21.00 -1.30 -6.15
CA ASP A 102 21.42 -0.32 -7.14
C ASP A 102 20.96 -0.75 -8.53
N TYR A 103 20.35 0.18 -9.26
CA TYR A 103 19.82 -0.04 -10.60
C TYR A 103 20.28 1.06 -11.56
N ALA A 104 20.46 0.67 -12.83
CA ALA A 104 20.68 1.63 -13.92
C ALA A 104 19.34 2.16 -14.46
N GLY A 105 19.36 3.39 -14.99
CA GLY A 105 18.20 4.04 -15.58
C GLY A 105 17.32 4.77 -14.58
N TYR A 106 16.03 4.83 -14.85
CA TYR A 106 15.03 5.49 -14.02
C TYR A 106 14.18 4.46 -13.27
N PRO A 107 13.72 4.77 -12.04
CA PRO A 107 12.85 3.85 -11.32
C PRO A 107 11.55 3.62 -12.09
N PRO A 108 10.97 2.42 -11.98
CA PRO A 108 9.66 2.16 -12.55
C PRO A 108 8.64 3.11 -11.92
N SER A 109 7.76 3.70 -12.73
CA SER A 109 6.67 4.55 -12.23
C SER A 109 5.61 3.66 -11.57
N THR A 110 5.87 3.27 -10.32
CA THR A 110 4.87 2.68 -9.42
C THR A 110 4.10 3.84 -8.80
N GLY A 111 3.27 4.50 -9.61
CA GLY A 111 2.34 5.51 -9.11
C GLY A 111 1.51 4.91 -7.99
N VAL A 112 1.25 5.72 -6.94
CA VAL A 112 0.49 5.42 -5.72
C VAL A 112 -0.23 4.07 -5.74
N ASP A 113 0.29 3.11 -4.96
CA ASP A 113 -0.46 1.92 -4.58
C ASP A 113 -1.77 2.39 -3.96
N LEU A 114 -2.85 2.35 -4.75
CA LEU A 114 -4.20 2.45 -4.21
C LEU A 114 -4.32 1.28 -3.25
N ALA A 115 -4.35 1.57 -1.94
CA ALA A 115 -4.44 0.53 -0.93
C ALA A 115 -5.53 -0.46 -1.37
N THR A 116 -5.18 -1.75 -1.43
CA THR A 116 -6.05 -2.85 -1.83
C THR A 116 -7.49 -2.75 -1.31
N PRO A 117 -7.77 -2.23 -0.08
CA PRO A 117 -9.12 -2.00 0.40
C PRO A 117 -9.98 -1.11 -0.51
N TYR A 118 -9.41 -0.08 -1.14
CA TYR A 118 -10.13 0.83 -2.04
C TYR A 118 -10.47 0.15 -3.37
N VAL A 119 -9.53 -0.61 -3.93
CA VAL A 119 -9.76 -1.38 -5.16
C VAL A 119 -10.86 -2.41 -4.95
N ILE A 120 -10.81 -3.15 -3.84
CA ILE A 120 -11.84 -4.13 -3.45
C ILE A 120 -13.18 -3.42 -3.21
N GLY A 121 -13.18 -2.27 -2.53
CA GLY A 121 -14.39 -1.47 -2.28
C GLY A 121 -15.08 -1.00 -3.56
N ILE A 122 -14.32 -0.49 -4.53
CA ILE A 122 -14.84 -0.04 -5.83
C ILE A 122 -15.41 -1.24 -6.61
N VAL A 123 -14.68 -2.35 -6.68
CA VAL A 123 -15.13 -3.57 -7.38
C VAL A 123 -16.41 -4.14 -6.74
N ALA A 124 -16.48 -4.16 -5.41
CA ALA A 124 -17.67 -4.61 -4.68
C ALA A 124 -18.88 -3.70 -4.95
N LEU A 125 -18.70 -2.38 -4.95
CA LEU A 125 -19.78 -1.43 -5.26
C LEU A 125 -20.29 -1.57 -6.70
N VAL A 126 -19.40 -1.76 -7.67
CA VAL A 126 -19.78 -2.03 -9.07
C VAL A 126 -20.54 -3.35 -9.19
N GLY A 127 -20.07 -4.41 -8.52
CA GLY A 127 -20.74 -5.71 -8.49
C GLY A 127 -22.17 -5.64 -7.92
N VAL A 128 -22.34 -4.97 -6.77
CA VAL A 128 -23.66 -4.77 -6.15
C VAL A 128 -24.57 -3.92 -7.04
N GLY A 129 -24.03 -2.88 -7.67
CA GLY A 129 -24.76 -2.03 -8.61
C GLY A 129 -25.31 -2.81 -9.81
N LEU A 130 -24.51 -3.70 -10.40
CA LEU A 130 -24.93 -4.54 -11.52
C LEU A 130 -26.01 -5.55 -11.13
N VAL A 131 -25.91 -6.17 -9.94
CA VAL A 131 -26.93 -7.09 -9.42
C VAL A 131 -28.25 -6.36 -9.16
N ALA A 132 -28.20 -5.17 -8.54
CA ALA A 132 -29.37 -4.35 -8.29
C ALA A 132 -30.04 -3.90 -9.61
N ALA A 133 -29.25 -3.46 -10.59
CA ALA A 133 -29.75 -3.08 -11.91
C ALA A 133 -30.43 -4.26 -12.64
N GLY A 134 -29.79 -5.44 -12.62
CA GLY A 134 -30.37 -6.66 -13.17
C GLY A 134 -31.70 -7.05 -12.51
N TYR A 135 -31.79 -6.92 -11.18
CA TYR A 135 -33.02 -7.19 -10.43
C TYR A 135 -34.15 -6.20 -10.78
N VAL A 136 -33.85 -4.91 -10.94
CA VAL A 136 -34.83 -3.89 -11.33
C VAL A 136 -35.36 -4.14 -12.75
N ILE A 137 -34.50 -4.50 -13.70
CA ILE A 137 -34.91 -4.82 -15.07
C ILE A 137 -35.81 -6.06 -15.09
N LEU A 138 -35.48 -7.10 -14.33
CA LEU A 138 -36.29 -8.31 -14.20
C LEU A 138 -37.66 -8.03 -13.58
N ARG A 139 -37.73 -7.19 -12.55
CA ARG A 139 -39.01 -6.77 -11.94
C ARG A 139 -39.89 -6.00 -12.91
N ARG A 140 -39.32 -5.06 -13.67
CA ARG A 140 -40.07 -4.29 -14.67
C ARG A 140 -40.63 -5.19 -15.78
N ARG A 141 -39.84 -6.16 -16.27
CA ARG A 141 -40.33 -7.12 -17.28
C ARG A 141 -41.48 -7.99 -16.78
N LYS A 142 -41.49 -8.39 -15.51
CA LYS A 142 -42.58 -9.17 -14.92
C LYS A 142 -43.87 -8.36 -14.72
N GLN A 143 -43.79 -7.05 -14.57
CA GLN A 143 -44.97 -6.18 -14.42
C GLN A 143 -45.62 -5.77 -15.74
N VAL A 144 -44.89 -5.79 -16.85
CA VAL A 144 -45.41 -5.50 -18.20
C VAL A 144 -46.05 -6.72 -18.86
N ALA A 145 -45.77 -7.93 -18.34
CA ALA A 145 -46.35 -9.19 -18.83
C ALA A 145 -47.67 -9.58 -18.15
N VAL A 146 -48.34 -8.63 -17.47
CA VAL A 146 -49.67 -8.79 -16.86
C VAL A 146 -50.65 -7.89 -17.58
#